data_AF-A0A7Y2BLM5-F1
#
_entry.id   AF-A0A7Y2BLM5-F1
#
_cell.length_a   1.000
_cell.length_b   1.000
_cell.length_c   1.000
_cell.angle_alpha   90.00
_cell.angle_beta   90.00
_cell.angle_gamma   90.00
#
_symmetry.space_group_name_H-M   'P 1'
#
loop_
_entity.id
_entity.type
_entity.pdbx_description
1 polymer ?
#
loop_
_entity_poly.entity_id
_entity_poly.type
_entity_poly.pdbx_seq_one_letter_code
_entity_poly.pdbx_strand_id
1 'polypeptide(L)'
;GIDPAIQDQAQIFEEETRYLAQAADKILRKHGKGIIGKQFDSHRLAQIMINLFVMAATLSRVQAAIEAKGVDAAALEIDILRAFTRDAKVRIKHNFRRIDSNDDEMMKTIAEDAFEAEGFRWDTI
;
A
#
# COMPACT_ATOMS: atom_id res chain seq x y z
N GLY A 1 26.18 -3.57 -0.81
CA GLY A 1 25.10 -4.29 -0.10
C GLY A 1 24.36 -3.28 0.76
N ILE A 2 23.14 -3.56 1.19
CA ILE A 2 22.41 -2.67 2.11
C ILE A 2 23.14 -2.61 3.45
N ASP A 3 23.23 -1.41 4.04
CA ASP A 3 23.88 -1.19 5.32
C ASP A 3 23.06 -1.84 6.47
N PRO A 4 23.71 -2.47 7.47
CA PRO A 4 23.03 -3.08 8.62
C PRO A 4 22.05 -2.14 9.34
N ALA A 5 22.31 -0.83 9.37
CA ALA A 5 21.47 0.14 10.07
C ALA A 5 20.05 0.26 9.49
N ILE A 6 19.86 -0.14 8.22
CA ILE A 6 18.58 -0.07 7.49
C ILE A 6 18.10 -1.43 6.96
N GLN A 7 18.74 -2.53 7.39
CA GLN A 7 18.46 -3.88 6.92
C GLN A 7 17.02 -4.31 7.20
N ASP A 8 16.48 -3.98 8.37
CA ASP A 8 15.09 -4.29 8.75
C ASP A 8 14.09 -3.69 7.76
N GLN A 9 14.35 -2.46 7.28
CA GLN A 9 13.45 -1.78 6.36
C GLN A 9 13.53 -2.39 4.95
N ALA A 10 14.72 -2.83 4.54
CA ALA A 10 14.89 -3.60 3.31
C ALA A 10 14.14 -4.94 3.37
N GLN A 11 14.24 -5.68 4.48
CA GLN A 11 13.51 -6.95 4.66
C GLN A 11 12.00 -6.74 4.59
N ILE A 12 11.46 -5.72 5.26
CA ILE A 12 10.03 -5.39 5.18
C ILE A 12 9.63 -5.10 3.72
N PHE A 13 10.43 -4.31 3.01
CA PHE A 13 10.15 -4.01 1.60
C PHE A 13 10.09 -5.29 0.73
N GLU A 14 11.05 -6.20 0.90
CA GLU A 14 11.09 -7.47 0.17
C GLU A 14 9.89 -8.38 0.49
N GLU A 15 9.55 -8.50 1.77
CA GLU A 15 8.39 -9.27 2.23
C GLU A 15 7.08 -8.74 1.65
N GLU A 16 6.83 -7.44 1.78
CA GLU A 16 5.60 -6.81 1.28
C GLU A 16 5.53 -6.84 -0.27
N THR A 17 6.67 -6.76 -0.96
CA THR A 17 6.73 -6.92 -2.43
C THR A 17 6.33 -8.33 -2.86
N ARG A 18 6.78 -9.36 -2.13
CA ARG A 18 6.38 -10.75 -2.37
C ARG A 18 4.87 -10.94 -2.17
N TYR A 19 4.31 -10.35 -1.12
CA TYR A 19 2.86 -10.39 -0.88
C TYR A 19 2.08 -9.67 -1.97
N LEU A 20 2.58 -8.55 -2.50
CA LEU A 20 1.96 -7.86 -3.63
C LEU A 20 1.88 -8.77 -4.86
N ALA A 21 2.97 -9.47 -5.20
CA ALA A 21 2.99 -10.39 -6.33
C ALA A 21 1.96 -11.52 -6.16
N GLN A 22 1.86 -12.10 -4.97
CA GLN A 22 0.87 -13.14 -4.65
C GLN A 22 -0.57 -12.61 -4.75
N ALA A 23 -0.82 -11.40 -4.23
CA ALA A 23 -2.14 -10.77 -4.29
C ALA A 23 -2.55 -10.45 -5.73
N ALA A 24 -1.64 -9.92 -6.54
CA ALA A 24 -1.87 -9.65 -7.95
C ALA A 24 -2.19 -10.93 -8.73
N ASP A 25 -1.39 -12.00 -8.54
CA ASP A 25 -1.64 -13.30 -9.18
C ASP A 25 -3.01 -13.88 -8.77
N LYS A 26 -3.36 -13.82 -7.48
CA LYS A 26 -4.67 -14.26 -6.97
C LYS A 26 -5.83 -13.52 -7.63
N ILE A 27 -5.76 -12.18 -7.72
CA ILE A 27 -6.82 -11.36 -8.33
C ILE A 27 -6.91 -11.65 -9.84
N LEU A 28 -5.77 -11.76 -10.53
CA LEU A 28 -5.73 -12.08 -11.96
C LEU A 28 -6.28 -13.48 -12.27
N ARG A 29 -5.97 -14.49 -11.44
CA ARG A 29 -6.54 -15.84 -11.58
C ARG A 29 -8.05 -15.84 -11.36
N LYS A 30 -8.54 -15.03 -10.41
CA LYS A 30 -9.97 -14.95 -10.08
C LYS A 30 -10.79 -14.24 -11.16
N HIS A 31 -10.25 -13.18 -11.77
CA HIS A 31 -11.02 -12.29 -12.65
C HIS A 31 -10.57 -12.29 -14.12
N GLY A 32 -9.36 -12.74 -14.42
CA GLY A 32 -8.77 -12.69 -15.76
C GLY A 32 -8.86 -11.27 -16.35
N LYS A 33 -9.30 -11.18 -17.61
CA LYS A 33 -9.54 -9.89 -18.29
C LYS A 33 -10.67 -9.05 -17.65
N GLY A 34 -11.55 -9.68 -16.86
CA GLY A 34 -12.63 -9.01 -16.14
C GLY A 34 -12.17 -8.13 -14.98
N ILE A 35 -10.87 -8.15 -14.65
CA ILE A 35 -10.27 -7.27 -13.61
C ILE A 35 -10.52 -5.78 -13.88
N ILE A 36 -10.68 -5.37 -15.15
CA ILE A 36 -10.94 -3.98 -15.54
C ILE A 36 -12.19 -3.41 -14.85
N GLY A 37 -13.20 -4.25 -14.58
CA GLY A 37 -14.41 -3.87 -13.85
C GLY A 37 -14.31 -3.97 -12.32
N LYS A 38 -13.15 -4.40 -11.78
CA LYS A 38 -12.92 -4.59 -10.35
C LYS A 38 -12.12 -3.42 -9.80
N GLN A 39 -12.76 -2.25 -9.78
CA GLN A 39 -12.12 -0.98 -9.42
C GLN A 39 -11.64 -0.94 -7.97
N PHE A 40 -12.39 -1.51 -7.02
CA PHE A 40 -11.97 -1.57 -5.61
C PHE A 40 -10.67 -2.39 -5.42
N ASP A 41 -10.58 -3.54 -6.08
CA ASP A 41 -9.36 -4.37 -6.04
C ASP A 41 -8.17 -3.67 -6.70
N SER A 42 -8.41 -3.08 -7.88
CA SER A 42 -7.40 -2.29 -8.60
C SER A 42 -6.90 -1.11 -7.75
N HIS A 43 -7.81 -0.43 -7.05
CA HIS A 43 -7.46 0.68 -6.16
C HIS A 43 -6.59 0.22 -4.99
N ARG A 44 -6.93 -0.89 -4.33
CA ARG A 44 -6.12 -1.44 -3.22
C ARG A 44 -4.72 -1.83 -3.67
N LEU A 45 -4.61 -2.51 -4.82
CA LEU A 45 -3.32 -2.86 -5.40
C LEU A 45 -2.50 -1.60 -5.69
N ALA A 46 -3.12 -0.57 -6.27
CA ALA A 46 -2.45 0.71 -6.54
C ALA A 46 -1.93 1.37 -5.25
N GLN A 47 -2.72 1.40 -4.18
CA GLN A 47 -2.28 1.93 -2.88
C GLN A 47 -1.07 1.17 -2.32
N ILE A 48 -1.05 -0.16 -2.43
CA ILE A 48 0.08 -0.98 -2.00
C ILE A 48 1.33 -0.65 -2.84
N MET A 49 1.20 -0.61 -4.16
CA MET A 49 2.31 -0.29 -5.08
C MET A 49 2.90 1.09 -4.81
N ILE A 50 2.07 2.10 -4.56
CA ILE A 50 2.53 3.47 -4.25
C ILE A 50 3.37 3.46 -2.97
N ASN A 51 2.90 2.81 -1.90
CA ASN A 51 3.66 2.74 -0.65
C ASN A 51 5.00 2.01 -0.85
N LEU A 52 5.01 0.89 -1.58
CA LEU A 52 6.23 0.15 -1.90
C LEU A 52 7.21 1.00 -2.72
N PHE A 53 6.74 1.74 -3.72
CA PHE A 53 7.57 2.62 -4.52
C PHE A 53 8.25 3.70 -3.66
N VAL A 54 7.48 4.37 -2.79
CA VAL A 54 8.03 5.40 -1.90
C VAL A 54 8.99 4.79 -0.87
N MET A 55 8.71 3.58 -0.36
CA MET A 55 9.64 2.84 0.50
C MET A 55 10.95 2.56 -0.22
N ALA A 56 10.92 2.06 -1.45
CA ALA A 56 12.12 1.76 -2.24
C ALA A 56 12.95 3.01 -2.51
N ALA A 57 12.29 4.11 -2.90
CA ALA A 57 12.94 5.39 -3.16
C ALA A 57 13.60 5.96 -1.90
N THR A 58 12.93 5.89 -0.76
CA THR A 58 13.46 6.37 0.52
C THR A 58 14.62 5.50 0.97
N LEU A 59 14.48 4.17 0.91
CA LEU A 59 15.53 3.21 1.25
C LEU A 59 16.79 3.46 0.42
N SER A 60 16.64 3.60 -0.90
CA SER A 60 17.75 3.91 -1.81
C SER A 60 18.44 5.24 -1.47
N ARG A 61 17.65 6.28 -1.17
CA ARG A 61 18.19 7.59 -0.78
C ARG A 61 18.98 7.54 0.53
N VAL A 62 18.47 6.84 1.54
CA VAL A 62 19.14 6.71 2.83
C VAL A 62 20.40 5.86 2.71
N GLN A 63 20.37 4.77 1.95
CA GLN A 63 21.57 3.98 1.65
C GLN A 63 22.67 4.87 1.03
N ALA A 64 22.34 5.66 0.01
CA ALA A 64 23.29 6.57 -0.62
C ALA A 64 23.83 7.64 0.36
N ALA A 65 22.98 8.12 1.28
CA ALA A 65 23.42 9.04 2.33
C ALA A 65 24.39 8.37 3.31
N ILE A 66 24.12 7.13 3.74
CA ILE A 66 25.03 6.37 4.60
C ILE A 66 26.38 6.14 3.90
N GLU A 67 26.37 5.76 2.62
CA GLU A 67 27.61 5.57 1.85
C GLU A 67 28.42 6.86 1.71
N ALA A 68 27.75 8.00 1.57
CA ALA A 68 28.41 9.29 1.36
C ALA A 68 28.97 9.93 2.63
N LYS A 69 28.25 9.85 3.76
CA LYS A 69 28.59 10.58 5.00
C LYS A 69 28.68 9.70 6.26
N GLY A 70 28.46 8.39 6.15
CA GLY A 70 28.47 7.45 7.27
C GLY A 70 27.16 7.44 8.06
N VAL A 71 26.99 6.40 8.88
CA VAL A 71 25.77 6.14 9.66
C VAL A 71 25.44 7.28 10.63
N ASP A 72 26.42 7.75 11.40
CA ASP A 72 26.18 8.78 12.44
C ASP A 72 25.69 10.10 11.84
N ALA A 73 26.29 10.53 10.73
CA ALA A 73 25.87 11.75 10.03
C ALA A 73 24.55 11.58 9.26
N ALA A 74 24.13 10.33 9.01
CA ALA A 74 22.87 9.97 8.34
C ALA A 74 21.74 9.61 9.33
N ALA A 75 21.93 9.79 10.64
CA ALA A 75 21.00 9.32 11.66
C ALA A 75 19.56 9.80 11.47
N LEU A 76 19.37 11.08 11.11
CA LEU A 76 18.03 11.63 10.87
C LEU A 76 17.36 11.01 9.63
N GLU A 77 18.11 10.79 8.55
CA GLU A 77 17.55 10.13 7.36
C GLU A 77 17.15 8.66 7.66
N ILE A 78 17.95 7.96 8.47
CA ILE A 78 17.64 6.61 8.95
C ILE A 78 16.34 6.61 9.77
N ASP A 79 16.15 7.58 10.67
CA ASP A 79 14.94 7.70 11.47
C ASP A 79 13.71 8.02 10.61
N ILE A 80 13.86 8.87 9.58
CA ILE A 80 12.80 9.14 8.60
C ILE A 80 12.39 7.85 7.87
N LEU A 81 13.36 7.08 7.38
CA LEU A 81 13.10 5.80 6.73
C LEU A 81 12.37 4.84 7.67
N ARG A 82 12.84 4.70 8.91
CA ARG A 82 12.22 3.84 9.93
C ARG A 82 10.78 4.23 10.23
N ALA A 83 10.52 5.51 10.42
CA ALA A 83 9.18 6.04 10.71
C ALA A 83 8.25 5.79 9.51
N PHE A 84 8.69 6.16 8.31
CA PHE A 84 7.91 5.99 7.09
C PHE A 84 7.60 4.51 6.80
N THR A 85 8.59 3.61 6.90
CA THR A 85 8.40 2.18 6.67
C THR A 85 7.36 1.58 7.61
N ARG A 86 7.33 2.01 8.89
CA ARG A 86 6.34 1.55 9.87
C ARG A 86 4.91 1.91 9.47
N ASP A 87 4.72 3.16 9.10
CA ASP A 87 3.42 3.70 8.71
C ASP A 87 2.95 3.15 7.35
N ALA A 88 3.86 3.07 6.37
CA ALA A 88 3.61 2.44 5.09
C ALA A 88 3.21 0.96 5.26
N LYS A 89 3.87 0.21 6.14
CA LYS A 89 3.53 -1.20 6.44
C LYS A 89 2.09 -1.32 6.97
N VAL A 90 1.65 -0.42 7.84
CA VAL A 90 0.26 -0.41 8.34
C VAL A 90 -0.73 -0.22 7.20
N ARG A 91 -0.51 0.77 6.32
CA ARG A 91 -1.36 1.00 5.14
C ARG A 91 -1.37 -0.17 4.16
N ILE A 92 -0.20 -0.78 3.91
CA ILE A 92 -0.06 -1.95 3.03
C ILE A 92 -0.86 -3.12 3.61
N LYS A 93 -0.68 -3.47 4.89
CA LYS A 93 -1.41 -4.56 5.54
C LYS A 93 -2.91 -4.30 5.59
N HIS A 94 -3.33 -3.05 5.79
CA HIS A 94 -4.75 -2.69 5.71
C HIS A 94 -5.32 -3.00 4.32
N ASN A 95 -4.66 -2.57 3.25
CA ASN A 95 -5.11 -2.84 1.89
C ASN A 95 -5.11 -4.33 1.54
N PHE A 96 -4.08 -5.10 1.97
CA PHE A 96 -4.06 -6.55 1.78
C PHE A 96 -5.26 -7.24 2.42
N ARG A 97 -5.59 -6.91 3.67
CA ARG A 97 -6.77 -7.50 4.34
C ARG A 97 -8.05 -7.22 3.57
N ARG A 98 -8.18 -6.00 3.01
CA ARG A 98 -9.36 -5.59 2.27
C ARG A 98 -9.50 -6.24 0.89
N ILE A 99 -8.49 -6.93 0.37
CA ILE A 99 -8.65 -7.76 -0.83
C ILE A 99 -9.58 -8.95 -0.54
N ASP A 100 -9.51 -9.51 0.66
CA ASP A 100 -10.28 -10.70 1.04
C ASP A 100 -11.52 -10.37 1.90
N SER A 101 -11.46 -9.33 2.73
CA SER A 101 -12.54 -8.92 3.62
C SER A 101 -12.82 -7.42 3.49
N ASN A 102 -13.92 -7.08 2.81
CA ASN A 102 -14.33 -5.71 2.53
C ASN A 102 -15.85 -5.57 2.49
N ASP A 103 -16.27 -4.32 2.47
CA ASP A 103 -17.68 -3.90 2.42
C ASP A 103 -18.07 -3.41 1.02
N ASP A 104 -17.42 -3.89 -0.05
CA ASP A 104 -17.57 -3.31 -1.38
C ASP A 104 -18.99 -3.45 -1.93
N GLU A 105 -19.62 -4.60 -1.72
CA GLU A 105 -21.00 -4.81 -2.15
C GLU A 105 -21.97 -3.93 -1.35
N MET A 106 -21.76 -3.77 -0.04
CA MET A 106 -22.56 -2.84 0.78
C MET A 106 -22.39 -1.40 0.29
N MET A 107 -21.17 -0.97 -0.04
CA MET A 107 -20.93 0.36 -0.59
C MET A 107 -21.59 0.57 -1.95
N LYS A 108 -21.64 -0.44 -2.81
CA LYS A 108 -22.38 -0.35 -4.08
C LYS A 108 -23.87 -0.18 -3.84
N THR A 109 -24.46 -0.97 -2.93
CA THR A 109 -25.88 -0.85 -2.60
C THR A 109 -26.23 0.54 -2.04
N ILE A 110 -25.37 1.11 -1.19
CA ILE A 110 -25.57 2.48 -0.68
C ILE A 110 -25.49 3.51 -1.82
N ALA A 111 -24.54 3.34 -2.74
CA ALA A 111 -24.40 4.23 -3.89
C ALA A 111 -25.59 4.13 -4.85
N GLU A 112 -26.12 2.92 -5.07
CA GLU A 112 -27.33 2.68 -5.86
C GLU A 112 -28.55 3.36 -5.23
N ASP A 113 -28.77 3.21 -3.92
CA ASP A 113 -29.89 3.86 -3.21
C ASP A 113 -29.82 5.40 -3.30
N ALA A 114 -28.63 5.98 -3.08
CA ALA A 114 -28.44 7.42 -3.19
C ALA A 114 -28.64 7.93 -4.63
N PHE A 115 -28.23 7.12 -5.62
CA PHE A 115 -28.43 7.45 -7.03
C PHE A 115 -29.92 7.40 -7.41
N GLU A 116 -30.64 6.35 -7.00
CA GLU A 116 -32.09 6.22 -7.24
C GLU A 116 -32.92 7.28 -6.54
N ALA A 117 -32.49 7.73 -5.35
CA ALA A 117 -33.13 8.79 -4.61
C ALA A 117 -32.75 10.20 -5.09
N GLU A 118 -31.82 10.34 -6.03
CA GLU A 118 -31.19 11.60 -6.46
C GLU A 118 -30.71 12.47 -5.27
N GLY A 119 -30.30 11.81 -4.17
CA GLY A 119 -29.99 12.46 -2.90
C GLY A 119 -29.86 11.45 -1.76
N PHE A 120 -29.58 11.94 -0.55
CA PHE A 120 -29.55 11.08 0.63
C PHE A 120 -30.92 11.04 1.28
N ARG A 121 -31.51 9.85 1.41
CA ARG A 121 -32.85 9.68 2.01
C ARG A 121 -32.98 10.16 3.45
N TRP A 122 -31.87 10.19 4.18
CA TRP A 122 -31.80 10.67 5.56
C TRP A 122 -31.47 12.16 5.66
N ASP A 123 -31.34 12.86 4.53
CA ASP A 123 -31.21 14.30 4.54
C ASP A 123 -32.55 14.91 4.98
N THR A 124 -32.53 15.59 6.13
CA THR A 124 -33.70 16.28 6.67
C THR A 124 -33.58 17.73 6.23
N ILE A 125 -34.28 18.07 5.15
CA ILE A 125 -34.48 19.47 4.73
C ILE A 125 -35.16 20.24 5.86
#